data_AF-A0A554N148-F1
#
_entry.id   AF-A0A554N148-F1
#
_cell.length_a   1.000
_cell.length_b   1.000
_cell.length_c   1.000
_cell.angle_alpha   90.00
_cell.angle_beta   90.00
_cell.angle_gamma   90.00
#
_symmetry.space_group_name_H-M   'P 1'
#
loop_
_entity.id
_entity.type
_entity.pdbx_description
1 polymer ?
#
loop_
_entity_poly.entity_id
_entity_poly.type
_entity_poly.pdbx_seq_one_letter_code
_entity_poly.pdbx_strand_id
1 'polypeptide(L)'
;MTEETRQALDVAQREYDSAQEAEQAAGRNLVDAVTRALPSRVEALAREAVETNPDQVRALGPVGMKDLRAALAAVAEEVAEEVRQTAGTPWRGSYAQSYGASNYAVTTAMEGLFGYPEKSRLQAPLLDAGFRARPFPSDRLAQTEDHSDKLTAVADAVRAVGLAARKVDAARKADDAQDVADAWGD
;
A
#
# COMPACT_ATOMS: atom_id res chain seq x y z
N MET A 1 -22.84 -1.19 -34.80
CA MET A 1 -22.71 -0.28 -33.63
C MET A 1 -23.72 0.85 -33.72
N THR A 2 -24.70 0.85 -32.82
CA THR A 2 -25.70 1.93 -32.72
C THR A 2 -25.13 3.11 -31.92
N GLU A 3 -25.76 4.29 -32.06
CA GLU A 3 -25.39 5.45 -31.25
C GLU A 3 -25.55 5.15 -29.75
N GLU A 4 -26.56 4.36 -29.39
CA GLU A 4 -26.86 3.98 -28.01
C GLU A 4 -25.81 3.03 -27.41
N THR A 5 -25.32 2.02 -28.15
CA THR A 5 -24.26 1.12 -27.65
C THR A 5 -22.92 1.84 -27.52
N ARG A 6 -22.59 2.71 -28.48
CA ARG A 6 -21.39 3.56 -28.40
C ARG A 6 -21.44 4.49 -27.18
N GLN A 7 -22.57 5.16 -26.98
CA GLN A 7 -22.75 6.06 -25.83
C GLN A 7 -22.65 5.30 -24.50
N ALA A 8 -23.21 4.09 -24.41
CA ALA A 8 -23.10 3.24 -23.22
C ALA A 8 -21.65 2.82 -22.94
N LEU A 9 -20.89 2.46 -23.98
CA LEU A 9 -19.46 2.13 -23.86
C LEU A 9 -18.65 3.34 -23.40
N ASP A 10 -18.87 4.52 -23.98
CA ASP A 10 -18.18 5.76 -23.60
C ASP A 10 -18.50 6.20 -22.16
N VAL A 11 -19.73 5.99 -21.69
CA VAL A 11 -20.10 6.24 -20.29
C VAL A 11 -19.39 5.25 -19.37
N ALA A 12 -19.42 3.96 -19.69
CA ALA A 12 -18.76 2.94 -18.89
C ALA A 12 -17.24 3.14 -18.80
N GLN A 13 -16.60 3.55 -19.90
CA GLN A 13 -15.17 3.84 -19.93
C GLN A 13 -14.82 5.05 -19.05
N ARG A 14 -15.60 6.14 -19.13
CA ARG A 14 -15.39 7.30 -18.26
C ARG A 14 -15.59 6.98 -16.77
N GLU A 15 -16.58 6.14 -16.43
CA GLU A 15 -16.75 5.67 -15.06
C GLU A 15 -15.55 4.84 -14.59
N TYR A 16 -14.99 4.01 -15.46
CA TYR A 16 -13.80 3.21 -15.16
C TYR A 16 -12.57 4.08 -14.93
N ASP A 17 -12.32 5.05 -15.81
CA ASP A 17 -11.17 5.95 -15.71
C ASP A 17 -11.25 6.79 -14.43
N SER A 18 -12.44 7.34 -14.13
CA SER A 18 -12.70 8.08 -12.88
C SER A 18 -12.50 7.22 -11.64
N ALA A 19 -12.96 5.97 -11.66
CA ALA A 19 -12.75 5.04 -10.55
C ALA A 19 -11.26 4.70 -10.37
N GLN A 20 -10.50 4.55 -11.46
CA GLN A 20 -9.06 4.31 -11.38
C GLN A 20 -8.31 5.50 -10.79
N GLU A 21 -8.65 6.73 -11.18
CA GLU A 21 -8.07 7.95 -10.60
C GLU A 21 -8.36 8.04 -9.10
N ALA A 22 -9.61 7.75 -8.69
CA ALA A 22 -10.01 7.74 -7.29
C ALA A 22 -9.26 6.68 -6.47
N GLU A 23 -9.06 5.48 -7.03
CA GLU A 23 -8.26 4.42 -6.40
C GLU A 23 -6.81 4.85 -6.22
N GLN A 24 -6.18 5.41 -7.25
CA GLN A 24 -4.81 5.89 -7.17
C GLN A 24 -4.67 7.02 -6.14
N ALA A 25 -5.64 7.91 -6.04
CA ALA A 25 -5.66 8.99 -5.05
C ALA A 25 -5.82 8.45 -3.63
N ALA A 26 -6.78 7.54 -3.39
CA ALA A 26 -6.98 6.90 -2.09
C ALA A 26 -5.74 6.12 -1.66
N GLY A 27 -5.14 5.39 -2.60
CA GLY A 27 -3.90 4.65 -2.43
C GLY A 27 -2.73 5.53 -2.00
N ARG A 28 -2.48 6.61 -2.74
CA ARG A 28 -1.45 7.60 -2.40
C ARG A 28 -1.66 8.20 -1.02
N ASN A 29 -2.90 8.57 -0.69
CA ASN A 29 -3.22 9.11 0.64
C ASN A 29 -2.91 8.13 1.78
N LEU A 30 -3.15 6.83 1.59
CA LEU A 30 -2.81 5.81 2.58
C LEU A 30 -1.29 5.64 2.71
N VAL A 31 -0.58 5.52 1.58
CA VAL A 31 0.87 5.39 1.55
C VAL A 31 1.54 6.60 2.20
N ASP A 32 1.11 7.81 1.88
CA ASP A 32 1.63 9.05 2.46
C ASP A 32 1.40 9.12 3.98
N ALA A 33 0.25 8.67 4.46
CA ALA A 33 -0.04 8.65 5.89
C ALA A 33 0.88 7.68 6.64
N VAL A 34 1.03 6.46 6.12
CA VAL A 34 1.86 5.42 6.73
C VAL A 34 3.35 5.80 6.69
N THR A 35 3.85 6.27 5.55
CA THR A 35 5.26 6.66 5.38
C THR A 35 5.61 7.89 6.22
N ARG A 36 4.70 8.85 6.39
CA ARG A 36 4.89 9.99 7.32
C ARG A 36 5.01 9.54 8.78
N ALA A 37 4.32 8.46 9.16
CA ALA A 37 4.40 7.89 10.50
C ALA A 37 5.61 6.95 10.70
N LEU A 38 6.37 6.64 9.65
CA LEU A 38 7.41 5.63 9.70
C LEU A 38 8.55 5.96 10.68
N PRO A 39 9.11 7.19 10.73
CA PRO A 39 10.20 7.50 11.66
C PRO A 39 9.82 7.31 13.14
N SER A 40 8.61 7.73 13.53
CA SER A 40 8.16 7.57 14.92
C SER A 40 7.89 6.11 15.28
N ARG A 41 7.40 5.30 14.33
CA ARG A 41 7.22 3.84 14.52
C ARG A 41 8.55 3.13 14.68
N VAL A 42 9.53 3.46 13.85
CA VAL A 42 10.89 2.90 13.94
C VAL A 42 11.53 3.28 15.27
N GLU A 43 11.37 4.52 15.74
CA GLU A 43 11.85 4.94 17.06
C GLU A 43 11.16 4.16 18.20
N ALA A 44 9.85 3.95 18.12
CA ALA A 44 9.11 3.17 19.12
C ALA A 44 9.60 1.72 19.19
N LEU A 45 9.80 1.07 18.04
CA LEU A 45 10.34 -0.29 17.95
C LEU A 45 11.78 -0.38 18.44
N ALA A 46 12.62 0.61 18.11
CA ALA A 46 13.98 0.69 18.61
C ALA A 46 14.02 0.86 20.13
N ARG A 47 13.08 1.63 20.72
CA ARG A 47 12.98 1.78 22.17
C ARG A 47 12.70 0.44 22.86
N GLU A 48 11.84 -0.41 22.30
CA GLU A 48 11.61 -1.77 22.85
C GLU A 48 12.90 -2.62 22.86
N ALA A 49 13.73 -2.51 21.81
CA ALA A 49 15.02 -3.18 21.75
C ALA A 49 16.03 -2.62 22.78
N VAL A 50 16.02 -1.30 22.98
CA VAL A 50 16.85 -0.59 23.96
C VAL A 50 16.49 -0.98 25.39
N GLU A 51 15.20 -1.00 25.72
CA GLU A 51 14.67 -1.36 27.05
C GLU A 51 15.03 -2.79 27.46
N THR A 52 15.15 -3.69 26.48
CA THR A 52 15.49 -5.10 26.71
C THR A 52 17.01 -5.39 26.73
N ASN A 53 17.87 -4.40 26.44
CA ASN A 53 19.33 -4.54 26.39
C ASN A 53 20.08 -3.41 27.14
N PRO A 54 19.85 -3.21 28.46
CA PRO A 54 20.39 -2.08 29.21
C PRO A 54 21.92 -2.04 29.30
N ASP A 55 22.59 -3.20 29.24
CA ASP A 55 24.06 -3.26 29.19
C ASP A 55 24.61 -2.64 27.90
N GLN A 56 23.94 -2.86 26.77
CA GLN A 56 24.33 -2.29 25.48
C GLN A 56 24.12 -0.77 25.47
N VAL A 57 23.02 -0.29 26.07
CA VAL A 57 22.75 1.15 26.24
C VAL A 57 23.88 1.80 27.06
N ARG A 58 24.31 1.16 28.15
CA ARG A 58 25.44 1.63 28.96
C ARG A 58 26.76 1.63 28.17
N ALA A 59 26.99 0.64 27.32
CA ALA A 59 28.18 0.55 26.48
C ALA A 59 28.25 1.62 25.38
N LEU A 60 27.12 1.92 24.71
CA LEU A 60 27.00 3.00 23.72
C LEU A 60 27.16 4.39 24.34
N GLY A 61 26.61 4.57 25.53
CA GLY A 61 26.54 5.86 26.19
C GLY A 61 25.68 6.90 25.45
N PRO A 62 25.63 8.15 25.95
CA PRO A 62 24.73 9.17 25.41
C PRO A 62 25.01 9.57 23.96
N VAL A 63 26.29 9.60 23.56
CA VAL A 63 26.69 9.95 22.19
C VAL A 63 26.29 8.83 21.23
N GLY A 64 26.63 7.57 21.54
CA GLY A 64 26.24 6.42 20.71
C GLY A 64 24.72 6.27 20.58
N MET A 65 23.96 6.54 21.65
CA MET A 65 22.49 6.54 21.58
C MET A 65 21.93 7.66 20.71
N LYS A 66 22.57 8.82 20.69
CA LYS A 66 22.19 9.92 19.79
C LYS A 66 22.46 9.54 18.33
N ASP A 67 23.62 8.96 18.06
CA ASP A 67 24.02 8.54 16.71
C ASP A 67 23.11 7.41 16.19
N LEU A 68 22.75 6.44 17.04
CA LEU A 68 21.79 5.39 16.72
C LEU A 68 20.42 5.96 16.33
N ARG A 69 19.88 6.92 17.11
CA ARG A 69 18.59 7.55 16.80
C ARG A 69 18.64 8.32 15.48
N ALA A 70 19.75 9.00 15.20
CA ALA A 70 19.94 9.70 13.94
C ALA A 70 19.99 8.73 12.75
N ALA A 71 20.73 7.62 12.89
CA ALA A 71 20.81 6.58 11.86
C ALA A 71 19.45 5.92 11.60
N LEU A 72 18.69 5.60 12.65
CA LEU A 72 17.34 5.05 12.52
C LEU A 72 16.38 6.01 11.81
N ALA A 73 16.42 7.29 12.17
CA ALA A 73 15.60 8.31 11.52
C ALA A 73 15.95 8.46 10.03
N ALA A 74 17.25 8.53 9.70
CA ALA A 74 17.71 8.63 8.32
C ALA A 74 17.24 7.44 7.46
N VAL A 75 17.44 6.21 7.94
CA VAL A 75 17.00 5.01 7.20
C VAL A 75 15.47 4.95 7.11
N ALA A 76 14.74 5.37 8.15
CA ALA A 76 13.28 5.46 8.08
C ALA A 76 12.81 6.47 7.02
N GLU A 77 13.46 7.63 6.90
CA GLU A 77 13.15 8.61 5.86
C GLU A 77 13.45 8.09 4.45
N GLU A 78 14.58 7.40 4.27
CA GLU A 78 14.92 6.76 2.99
C GLU A 78 13.87 5.72 2.58
N VAL A 79 13.51 4.81 3.48
CA VAL A 79 12.49 3.78 3.21
C VAL A 79 11.12 4.42 2.97
N ALA A 80 10.76 5.45 3.73
CA ALA A 80 9.51 6.19 3.52
C ALA A 80 9.45 6.79 2.11
N GLU A 81 10.55 7.36 1.62
CA GLU A 81 10.63 7.93 0.29
C GLU A 81 10.52 6.88 -0.81
N GLU A 82 11.25 5.78 -0.68
CA GLU A 82 11.19 4.67 -1.65
C GLU A 82 9.78 4.07 -1.74
N VAL A 83 9.11 3.89 -0.60
CA VAL A 83 7.73 3.41 -0.57
C VAL A 83 6.77 4.43 -1.20
N ARG A 84 6.97 5.74 -1.00
CA ARG A 84 6.17 6.78 -1.67
C ARG A 84 6.35 6.79 -3.19
N GLN A 85 7.56 6.47 -3.66
CA GLN A 85 7.88 6.42 -5.09
C GLN A 85 7.47 5.09 -5.75
N THR A 86 7.06 4.09 -4.99
CA THR A 86 6.67 2.79 -5.52
C THR A 86 5.42 2.94 -6.38
N ALA A 87 5.57 2.71 -7.68
CA ALA A 87 4.47 2.82 -8.63
C ALA A 87 3.50 1.63 -8.49
N GLY A 88 2.21 1.91 -8.68
CA GLY A 88 1.17 0.89 -8.83
C GLY A 88 0.16 0.84 -7.69
N THR A 89 -0.65 -0.23 -7.71
CA THR A 89 -1.77 -0.47 -6.79
C THR A 89 -1.51 -1.78 -6.02
N PRO A 90 -0.66 -1.78 -4.99
CA PRO A 90 -0.23 -3.01 -4.30
C PRO A 90 -1.41 -3.80 -3.71
N TRP A 91 -2.51 -3.13 -3.38
CA TRP A 91 -3.77 -3.71 -2.92
C TRP A 91 -4.56 -4.50 -3.98
N ARG A 92 -4.07 -4.60 -5.23
CA ARG A 92 -4.61 -5.51 -6.27
C ARG A 92 -3.86 -6.85 -6.39
N GLY A 93 -3.05 -7.18 -5.40
CA GLY A 93 -2.28 -8.43 -5.34
C GLY A 93 -3.15 -9.70 -5.35
N SER A 94 -2.49 -10.87 -5.35
CA SER A 94 -3.13 -12.18 -5.45
C SER A 94 -4.27 -12.39 -4.44
N TYR A 95 -4.12 -11.90 -3.21
CA TYR A 95 -5.17 -12.00 -2.20
C TYR A 95 -6.47 -11.28 -2.61
N ALA A 96 -6.37 -10.03 -3.08
CA ALA A 96 -7.53 -9.27 -3.52
C ALA A 96 -8.19 -9.89 -4.76
N GLN A 97 -7.40 -10.57 -5.61
CA GLN A 97 -7.92 -11.31 -6.77
C GLN A 97 -8.71 -12.55 -6.35
N SER A 98 -8.24 -13.27 -5.32
CA SER A 98 -8.89 -14.50 -4.84
C SER A 98 -10.07 -14.25 -3.90
N TYR A 99 -10.01 -13.21 -3.06
CA TYR A 99 -10.96 -13.00 -1.96
C TYR A 99 -11.69 -11.66 -2.02
N GLY A 100 -11.39 -10.82 -3.01
CA GLY A 100 -11.95 -9.50 -3.15
C GLY A 100 -11.21 -8.43 -2.33
N ALA A 101 -11.52 -7.18 -2.62
CA ALA A 101 -10.98 -6.04 -1.90
C ALA A 101 -11.62 -5.91 -0.52
N SER A 102 -10.78 -5.85 0.51
CA SER A 102 -11.17 -5.69 1.91
C SER A 102 -10.06 -4.94 2.66
N ASN A 103 -10.36 -4.42 3.84
CA ASN A 103 -9.36 -3.77 4.69
C ASN A 103 -8.19 -4.72 4.98
N TYR A 104 -8.48 -6.01 5.19
CA TYR A 104 -7.44 -7.03 5.38
C TYR A 104 -6.52 -7.19 4.15
N ALA A 105 -7.09 -7.20 2.94
CA ALA A 105 -6.31 -7.26 1.70
C ALA A 105 -5.39 -6.04 1.55
N VAL A 106 -5.90 -4.84 1.89
CA VAL A 106 -5.12 -3.60 1.86
C VAL A 106 -4.01 -3.62 2.91
N THR A 107 -4.31 -4.01 4.15
CA THR A 107 -3.30 -4.14 5.22
C THR A 107 -2.19 -5.12 4.83
N THR A 108 -2.54 -6.31 4.35
CA THR A 108 -1.55 -7.32 3.90
C THR A 108 -0.66 -6.77 2.77
N ALA A 109 -1.24 -6.01 1.83
CA ALA A 109 -0.48 -5.37 0.78
C ALA A 109 0.47 -4.29 1.33
N MET A 110 0.03 -3.51 2.32
CA MET A 110 0.90 -2.54 3.01
C MET A 110 2.04 -3.20 3.77
N GLU A 111 1.79 -4.32 4.46
CA GLU A 111 2.83 -5.12 5.13
C GLU A 111 3.88 -5.61 4.13
N GLY A 112 3.45 -5.98 2.92
CA GLY A 112 4.34 -6.34 1.82
C GLY A 112 5.30 -5.23 1.40
N LEU A 113 4.88 -3.96 1.46
CA LEU A 113 5.73 -2.80 1.12
C LEU A 113 6.86 -2.57 2.13
N PHE A 114 6.70 -3.06 3.36
CA PHE A 114 7.72 -2.99 4.41
C PHE A 114 8.37 -4.35 4.67
N GLY A 115 8.29 -5.25 3.68
CA GLY A 115 8.88 -6.58 3.71
C GLY A 115 10.41 -6.57 3.60
N TYR A 116 10.96 -7.56 2.92
CA TYR A 116 12.38 -7.55 2.56
C TYR A 116 12.53 -6.90 1.17
N PRO A 117 13.50 -5.98 0.95
CA PRO A 117 14.67 -5.65 1.78
C PRO A 117 14.48 -4.56 2.86
N GLU A 118 13.36 -3.83 2.87
CA GLU A 118 13.14 -2.62 3.68
C GLU A 118 13.31 -2.88 5.18
N LYS A 119 12.72 -3.96 5.69
CA LYS A 119 12.85 -4.38 7.09
C LYS A 119 14.30 -4.60 7.51
N SER A 120 15.14 -5.11 6.59
CA SER A 120 16.54 -5.40 6.88
C SER A 120 17.34 -4.11 7.03
N ARG A 121 17.03 -3.11 6.22
CA ARG A 121 17.65 -1.78 6.31
C ARG A 121 17.25 -1.10 7.62
N LEU A 122 15.95 -1.12 7.96
CA LEU A 122 15.46 -0.53 9.21
C LEU A 122 16.03 -1.20 10.46
N GLN A 123 16.36 -2.49 10.38
CA GLN A 123 16.99 -3.24 11.47
C GLN A 123 18.50 -3.01 11.56
N ALA A 124 19.18 -2.69 10.46
CA ALA A 124 20.65 -2.62 10.40
C ALA A 124 21.27 -1.68 11.45
N PRO A 125 20.79 -0.44 11.66
CA PRO A 125 21.36 0.45 12.67
C PRO A 125 21.35 -0.14 14.09
N LEU A 126 20.30 -0.90 14.45
CA LEU A 126 20.23 -1.57 15.75
C LEU A 126 21.27 -2.69 15.87
N LEU A 127 21.44 -3.48 14.81
CA LEU A 127 22.42 -4.57 14.78
C LEU A 127 23.85 -4.05 14.82
N ASP A 128 24.15 -2.98 14.06
CA ASP A 128 25.45 -2.33 14.02
C ASP A 128 25.81 -1.72 15.38
N ALA A 129 24.82 -1.20 16.10
CA ALA A 129 24.96 -0.72 17.47
C ALA A 129 25.03 -1.86 18.51
N GLY A 130 25.03 -3.13 18.10
CA GLY A 130 25.22 -4.30 18.96
C GLY A 130 23.95 -4.78 19.69
N PHE A 131 22.77 -4.25 19.36
CA PHE A 131 21.53 -4.73 19.96
C PHE A 131 21.15 -6.10 19.39
N ARG A 132 20.81 -7.03 20.29
CA ARG A 132 20.18 -8.30 19.89
C ARG A 132 18.74 -8.01 19.48
N ALA A 133 18.54 -7.69 18.21
CA ALA A 133 17.21 -7.45 17.68
C ALA A 133 16.49 -8.79 17.43
N ARG A 134 15.28 -8.95 17.99
CA ARG A 134 14.30 -9.89 17.42
C ARG A 134 14.06 -9.52 15.94
N PRO A 135 13.53 -10.43 15.10
CA PRO A 135 13.11 -10.05 13.77
C PRO A 135 12.30 -8.77 13.82
N PHE A 136 12.70 -7.77 13.02
CA PHE A 136 12.06 -6.47 13.03
C PHE A 136 10.59 -6.64 12.62
N PRO A 137 9.61 -6.20 13.44
CA PRO A 137 8.20 -6.48 13.18
C PRO A 137 7.69 -5.59 12.05
N SER A 138 7.86 -6.06 10.81
CA SER A 138 7.46 -5.35 9.58
C SER A 138 5.96 -5.09 9.51
N ASP A 139 5.17 -5.96 10.12
CA ASP A 139 3.72 -5.78 10.33
C ASP A 139 3.41 -4.50 11.13
N ARG A 140 4.22 -4.20 12.15
CA ARG A 140 4.07 -3.00 12.97
C ARG A 140 4.50 -1.72 12.25
N LEU A 141 5.37 -1.81 11.25
CA LEU A 141 5.71 -0.67 10.39
C LEU A 141 4.53 -0.26 9.51
N ALA A 142 3.82 -1.26 8.99
CA ALA A 142 2.65 -1.10 8.14
C ALA A 142 1.36 -0.84 8.90
N GLN A 143 1.37 -0.78 10.24
CA GLN A 143 0.18 -0.64 11.06
C GLN A 143 -0.72 0.49 10.56
N THR A 144 -1.97 0.16 10.31
CA THR A 144 -2.97 1.07 9.72
C THR A 144 -4.13 1.33 10.67
N GLU A 145 -4.01 0.96 11.95
CA GLU A 145 -5.08 1.13 12.94
C GLU A 145 -5.51 2.60 13.06
N ASP A 146 -4.54 3.52 13.08
CA ASP A 146 -4.76 4.97 13.06
C ASP A 146 -5.24 5.52 11.69
N HIS A 147 -5.36 4.65 10.68
CA HIS A 147 -5.68 4.98 9.29
C HIS A 147 -6.83 4.11 8.73
N SER A 148 -7.71 3.62 9.61
CA SER A 148 -8.84 2.77 9.24
C SER A 148 -9.80 3.43 8.23
N ASP A 149 -9.94 4.76 8.29
CA ASP A 149 -10.64 5.58 7.30
C ASP A 149 -10.01 5.44 5.91
N LYS A 150 -8.68 5.49 5.83
CA LYS A 150 -7.93 5.42 4.56
C LYS A 150 -7.90 4.01 4.00
N LEU A 151 -7.78 3.00 4.85
CA LEU A 151 -7.94 1.59 4.45
C LEU A 151 -9.30 1.37 3.78
N THR A 152 -10.36 1.84 4.44
CA THR A 152 -11.72 1.69 3.94
C THR A 152 -11.90 2.44 2.62
N ALA A 153 -11.37 3.66 2.51
CA ALA A 153 -11.39 4.42 1.26
C ALA A 153 -10.68 3.69 0.10
N VAL A 154 -9.53 3.06 0.35
CA VAL A 154 -8.83 2.25 -0.67
C VAL A 154 -9.67 1.03 -1.03
N ALA A 155 -10.16 0.26 -0.06
CA ALA A 155 -10.96 -0.93 -0.32
C ALA A 155 -12.22 -0.59 -1.13
N ASP A 156 -12.88 0.52 -0.83
CA ASP A 156 -14.06 1.01 -1.54
C ASP A 156 -13.73 1.40 -2.97
N ALA A 157 -12.62 2.13 -3.17
CA ALA A 157 -12.17 2.52 -4.51
C ALA A 157 -11.80 1.32 -5.38
N VAL A 158 -11.13 0.30 -4.82
CA VAL A 158 -10.83 -0.94 -5.55
C VAL A 158 -12.11 -1.67 -5.96
N ARG A 159 -13.11 -1.73 -5.07
CA ARG A 159 -14.43 -2.29 -5.40
C ARG A 159 -15.11 -1.49 -6.51
N ALA A 160 -15.05 -0.16 -6.46
CA ALA A 160 -15.62 0.72 -7.49
C ALA A 160 -15.01 0.47 -8.88
N VAL A 161 -13.69 0.34 -8.97
CA VAL A 161 -13.03 -0.01 -10.24
C VAL A 161 -13.44 -1.40 -10.71
N GLY A 162 -13.54 -2.38 -9.81
CA GLY A 162 -14.01 -3.72 -10.16
C GLY A 162 -15.44 -3.72 -10.72
N LEU A 163 -16.32 -2.87 -10.19
CA LEU A 163 -17.69 -2.70 -10.71
C LEU A 163 -17.69 -1.98 -12.07
N ALA A 164 -16.92 -0.90 -12.21
CA ALA A 164 -16.80 -0.16 -13.46
C ALA A 164 -16.22 -1.02 -14.59
N ALA A 165 -15.22 -1.86 -14.29
CA ALA A 165 -14.65 -2.81 -15.25
C ALA A 165 -15.71 -3.76 -15.81
N ARG A 166 -16.57 -4.31 -14.93
CA ARG A 166 -17.67 -5.18 -15.35
C ARG A 166 -18.69 -4.46 -16.22
N LYS A 167 -18.93 -3.17 -15.99
CA LYS A 167 -19.80 -2.36 -16.86
C LYS A 167 -19.19 -2.16 -18.24
N VAL A 168 -17.88 -1.88 -18.32
CA VAL A 168 -17.16 -1.78 -19.60
C VAL A 168 -17.24 -3.12 -20.34
N ASP A 169 -16.96 -4.23 -19.67
CA ASP A 169 -17.04 -5.56 -20.29
C ASP A 169 -18.46 -5.89 -20.78
N ALA A 170 -19.49 -5.53 -20.01
CA ALA A 170 -20.88 -5.72 -20.41
C ALA A 170 -21.26 -4.84 -21.61
N ALA A 171 -20.84 -3.57 -21.63
CA ALA A 171 -21.08 -2.66 -22.74
C ALA A 171 -20.37 -3.12 -24.02
N ARG A 172 -19.12 -3.59 -23.92
CA ARG A 172 -18.38 -4.18 -25.05
C ARG A 172 -19.07 -5.42 -25.60
N LYS A 173 -19.48 -6.35 -24.73
CA LYS A 173 -20.22 -7.55 -25.16
C LYS A 173 -21.54 -7.22 -25.85
N ALA A 174 -22.25 -6.20 -25.38
CA ALA A 174 -23.50 -5.76 -26.01
C ALA A 174 -23.23 -5.16 -27.40
N ASP A 175 -22.16 -4.39 -27.54
CA ASP A 175 -21.73 -3.81 -28.81
C ASP A 175 -21.28 -4.90 -29.80
N ASP A 176 -20.43 -5.84 -29.35
CA ASP A 176 -19.99 -7.00 -30.15
C ASP A 176 -21.19 -7.85 -30.61
N ALA A 177 -22.17 -8.09 -29.73
CA ALA A 177 -23.37 -8.85 -30.06
C ALA A 177 -24.23 -8.15 -31.11
N GLN A 178 -24.35 -6.82 -31.02
CA GLN A 178 -25.06 -6.01 -32.00
C GLN A 178 -24.35 -6.02 -33.35
N ASP A 179 -23.03 -5.87 -33.37
CA ASP A 179 -22.24 -5.94 -34.61
C ASP A 179 -22.38 -7.31 -35.30
N VAL A 180 -22.47 -8.40 -34.53
CA VAL A 180 -22.75 -9.73 -35.07
C VAL A 180 -24.17 -9.83 -35.65
N ALA A 181 -25.18 -9.31 -34.96
CA ALA A 181 -26.57 -9.29 -35.44
C ALA A 181 -26.70 -8.48 -36.74
N ASP A 182 -26.14 -7.26 -36.76
CA ASP A 182 -26.10 -6.38 -37.93
C ASP A 182 -25.41 -7.06 -39.13
N ALA A 183 -24.32 -7.81 -38.89
CA ALA A 183 -23.59 -8.54 -39.93
C ALA A 183 -24.34 -9.78 -40.47
N TRP A 184 -25.19 -10.39 -39.65
CA TRP A 184 -26.03 -11.53 -40.03
C TRP A 184 -27.36 -11.10 -40.69
N GLY A 185 -27.75 -9.83 -40.53
CA GLY A 185 -28.98 -9.28 -41.11
C GLY A 185 -30.23 -9.50 -40.27
N ASP A 186 -30.06 -9.75 -38.97
CA ASP A 186 -31.12 -9.90 -37.96
C ASP A 186 -31.47 -8.57 -37.27
#